data_AF-A0AAU9ZCK5-F1
#
_entry.id   AF-A0AAU9ZCK5-F1
#
_cell.length_a   1.000
_cell.length_b   1.000
_cell.length_c   1.000
_cell.angle_alpha   90.00
_cell.angle_beta   90.00
_cell.angle_gamma   90.00
#
_symmetry.space_group_name_H-M   'P 1'
#
loop_
_entity.id
_entity.type
_entity.pdbx_description
1 polymer ?
#
loop_
_entity_poly.entity_id
_entity_poly.type
_entity_poly.pdbx_seq_one_letter_code
_entity_poly.pdbx_strand_id
1 'polypeptide(L)'
;MESPGSVSRCPVRQQRARWERKRVCTARELLETERRYQEQLGLVATYFLGILKAKGTLRPPERQTLFGTWERIYAASLELLPYLEEGHWGPGLEGFCSHLDLYTQFAANAESSRTTLQELLKKNKRFRRFVQLQEGRPEFRGLQLQDLLPLPLQRLQEYENLIVALAENTVPNSPDYQQLTRAARRVSETAQRVHAIGQSQKNDQHLLRVQALLSGRKAKGLTSGRWFLRQGWLLVVPPTGEPRPRMFFLFSDVLLMAKPRPPLHLLKSGTFVCKALYPMSQCQLNRVFGHSGGTCGGLLSLSFPNEKLLLMSTDHEELSRWYHSLTMAISTHPELFSSHRSQKS
;
A
#
# COMPACT_ATOMS: atom_id res chain seq x y z
N MET A 1 7.47 43.20 56.65
CA MET A 1 6.56 42.25 55.98
C MET A 1 6.60 42.57 54.49
N GLU A 2 7.51 41.94 53.75
CA GLU A 2 7.54 42.03 52.29
C GLU A 2 6.66 40.90 51.74
N SER A 3 5.60 41.27 51.03
CA SER A 3 4.73 40.31 50.35
C SER A 3 5.46 39.68 49.16
N PRO A 4 5.44 38.35 48.99
CA PRO A 4 6.07 37.71 47.85
C PRO A 4 5.22 38.00 46.60
N GLY A 5 5.80 38.75 45.67
CA GLY A 5 5.18 39.08 44.39
C GLY A 5 4.75 37.80 43.65
N SER A 6 3.46 37.73 43.31
CA SER A 6 2.91 36.68 42.47
C SER A 6 3.55 36.77 41.09
N VAL A 7 4.43 35.81 40.78
CA VAL A 7 4.99 35.64 39.44
C VAL A 7 3.86 35.24 38.51
N SER A 8 3.21 36.23 37.90
CA SER A 8 2.23 36.04 36.82
C SER A 8 2.90 35.25 35.70
N ARG A 9 2.60 33.95 35.61
CA ARG A 9 3.19 33.04 34.63
C ARG A 9 2.72 33.42 33.22
N CYS A 10 3.56 34.10 32.46
CA CYS A 10 3.30 34.49 31.06
C CYS A 10 2.84 33.28 30.20
N PRO A 11 1.64 33.30 29.60
CA PRO A 11 1.08 32.19 28.80
C PRO A 11 2.00 31.72 27.66
N VAL A 12 2.69 32.65 27.00
CA VAL A 12 3.62 32.36 25.89
C VAL A 12 4.84 31.56 26.36
N ARG A 13 5.37 31.85 27.55
CA ARG A 13 6.49 31.09 28.13
C ARG A 13 6.07 29.66 28.49
N GLN A 14 4.84 29.50 29.00
CA GLN A 14 4.29 28.18 29.30
C GLN A 14 4.08 27.34 28.02
N GLN A 15 3.63 27.97 26.93
CA GLN A 15 3.45 27.32 25.63
C GLN A 15 4.78 26.89 25.02
N ARG A 16 5.80 27.75 25.02
CA ARG A 16 7.17 27.40 24.58
C ARG A 16 7.76 26.24 25.38
N ALA A 17 7.59 26.25 26.71
CA ALA A 17 8.05 25.15 27.56
C ALA A 17 7.28 23.83 27.33
N ARG A 18 6.04 23.88 26.80
CA ARG A 18 5.32 22.68 26.38
C ARG A 18 5.86 22.13 25.06
N TRP A 19 6.10 22.99 24.06
CA TRP A 19 6.69 22.58 22.78
C TRP A 19 8.10 22.02 22.94
N GLU A 20 8.94 22.64 23.77
CA GLU A 20 10.29 22.11 24.03
C GLU A 20 10.24 20.72 24.68
N ARG A 21 9.34 20.51 25.65
CA ARG A 21 9.15 19.17 26.25
C ARG A 21 8.71 18.14 25.22
N LYS A 22 7.78 18.51 24.33
CA LYS A 22 7.36 17.62 23.23
C LYS A 22 8.52 17.30 22.30
N ARG A 23 9.29 18.32 21.88
CA ARG A 23 10.48 18.17 21.04
C ARG A 23 11.49 17.20 21.66
N VAL A 24 11.83 17.37 22.93
CA VAL A 24 12.77 16.50 23.65
C VAL A 24 12.25 15.06 23.72
N CYS A 25 10.96 14.85 24.02
CA CYS A 25 10.37 13.52 24.02
C CYS A 25 10.42 12.86 22.65
N THR A 26 10.00 13.57 21.59
CA THR A 26 10.03 13.06 20.21
C THR A 26 11.45 12.75 19.74
N ALA A 27 12.41 13.62 20.04
CA ALA A 27 13.82 13.41 19.71
C ALA A 27 14.39 12.16 20.41
N ARG A 28 14.08 11.99 21.69
CA ARG A 28 14.46 10.81 22.46
C ARG A 28 13.84 9.53 21.90
N GLU A 29 12.55 9.56 21.61
CA GLU A 29 11.83 8.44 21.01
C GLU A 29 12.43 8.05 19.65
N LEU A 30 12.73 9.03 18.80
CA LEU A 30 13.37 8.81 17.50
C LEU A 30 14.71 8.08 17.64
N LEU A 31 15.57 8.51 18.57
CA LEU A 31 16.86 7.87 18.82
C LEU A 31 16.73 6.46 19.40
N GLU A 32 15.89 6.28 20.43
CA GLU A 32 15.69 4.97 21.07
C GLU A 32 15.12 3.95 20.07
N THR A 33 14.16 4.36 19.25
CA THR A 33 13.58 3.51 18.20
C THR A 33 14.55 3.27 17.03
N GLU A 34 15.40 4.24 16.68
CA GLU A 34 16.43 4.05 15.65
C GLU A 34 17.44 2.98 16.06
N ARG A 35 17.94 3.03 17.31
CA ARG A 35 18.87 2.02 17.82
C ARG A 35 18.28 0.61 17.72
N ARG A 36 17.03 0.45 18.14
CA ARG A 36 16.32 -0.84 18.03
C ARG A 36 16.16 -1.28 16.59
N TYR A 37 15.78 -0.36 15.70
CA TYR A 37 15.64 -0.66 14.28
C TYR A 37 16.97 -1.12 13.67
N GLN A 38 18.05 -0.40 13.94
CA GLN A 38 19.39 -0.73 13.49
C GLN A 38 19.87 -2.09 14.02
N GLU A 39 19.61 -2.39 15.31
CA GLU A 39 19.91 -3.71 15.89
C GLU A 39 19.20 -4.82 15.10
N GLN A 40 17.91 -4.67 14.85
CA GLN A 40 17.12 -5.64 14.09
C GLN A 40 17.59 -5.79 12.63
N LEU A 41 17.94 -4.69 11.97
CA LEU A 41 18.55 -4.72 10.64
C LEU A 41 19.88 -5.48 10.64
N GLY A 42 20.71 -5.23 11.66
CA GLY A 42 22.00 -5.87 11.87
C GLY A 42 21.90 -7.38 12.10
N LEU A 43 20.86 -7.84 12.80
CA LEU A 43 20.60 -9.28 12.97
C LEU A 43 20.40 -9.98 11.62
N VAL A 44 19.57 -9.42 10.74
CA VAL A 44 19.32 -9.99 9.41
C VAL A 44 20.56 -9.87 8.52
N ALA A 45 21.25 -8.74 8.54
CA ALA A 45 22.47 -8.53 7.78
C ALA A 45 23.56 -9.56 8.16
N THR A 46 23.75 -9.80 9.45
CA THR A 46 24.80 -10.68 9.96
C THR A 46 24.42 -12.16 9.81
N TYR A 47 23.29 -12.57 10.37
CA TYR A 47 22.95 -13.98 10.52
C TYR A 47 22.26 -14.59 9.31
N PHE A 48 21.59 -13.78 8.49
CA PHE A 48 21.00 -14.24 7.24
C PHE A 48 21.90 -13.91 6.07
N LEU A 49 22.07 -12.63 5.73
CA LEU A 49 22.77 -12.21 4.52
C LEU A 49 24.24 -12.64 4.50
N GLY A 50 24.99 -12.37 5.59
CA GLY A 50 26.39 -12.76 5.72
C GLY A 50 26.59 -14.26 5.58
N ILE A 51 25.81 -15.07 6.31
CA ILE A 51 25.95 -16.53 6.29
C ILE A 51 25.45 -17.13 4.96
N LEU A 52 24.37 -16.61 4.37
CA LEU A 52 23.88 -17.06 3.06
C LEU A 52 24.88 -16.74 1.94
N LYS A 53 25.60 -15.63 2.03
CA LYS A 53 26.71 -15.29 1.12
C LYS A 53 27.88 -16.26 1.28
N ALA A 54 28.31 -16.54 2.51
CA ALA A 54 29.43 -17.43 2.78
C ALA A 54 29.16 -18.90 2.43
N LYS A 55 27.97 -19.41 2.75
CA LYS A 55 27.63 -20.84 2.57
C LYS A 55 27.03 -21.18 1.21
N GLY A 56 26.59 -20.19 0.43
CA GLY A 56 25.96 -20.43 -0.88
C GLY A 56 24.63 -21.20 -0.82
N THR A 57 23.94 -21.19 0.32
CA THR A 57 22.67 -21.94 0.52
C THR A 57 21.55 -21.48 -0.41
N LEU A 58 21.58 -20.22 -0.85
CA LEU A 58 20.65 -19.63 -1.81
C LEU A 58 21.40 -19.08 -3.01
N ARG A 59 20.76 -19.13 -4.19
CA ARG A 59 21.32 -18.54 -5.41
C ARG A 59 21.32 -17.01 -5.28
N PRO A 60 22.29 -16.30 -5.90
CA PRO A 60 22.32 -14.84 -5.91
C PRO A 60 20.98 -14.17 -6.29
N PRO A 61 20.23 -14.60 -7.34
CA PRO A 61 18.95 -13.98 -7.68
C PRO A 61 17.88 -14.18 -6.61
N GLU A 62 17.77 -15.38 -6.03
CA GLU A 62 16.79 -15.66 -4.96
C GLU A 62 17.08 -14.81 -3.72
N ARG A 63 18.36 -14.66 -3.37
CA ARG A 63 18.80 -13.80 -2.27
C ARG A 63 18.50 -12.32 -2.56
N GLN A 64 18.73 -11.87 -3.78
CA GLN A 64 18.43 -10.49 -4.19
C GLN A 64 16.93 -10.21 -4.15
N THR A 65 16.09 -11.14 -4.61
CA THR A 65 14.63 -11.01 -4.49
C THR A 65 14.16 -11.04 -3.04
N LEU A 66 14.79 -11.85 -2.18
CA LEU A 66 14.37 -11.96 -0.78
C LEU A 66 14.71 -10.71 0.06
N PHE A 67 15.93 -10.17 -0.08
CA PHE A 67 16.40 -9.07 0.78
C PHE A 67 16.46 -7.70 0.09
N GLY A 68 16.44 -7.65 -1.24
CA GLY A 68 16.39 -6.40 -2.01
C GLY A 68 17.48 -5.42 -1.61
N THR A 69 17.07 -4.24 -1.13
CA THR A 69 17.94 -3.14 -0.71
C THR A 69 18.33 -3.17 0.77
N TRP A 70 18.07 -4.27 1.50
CA TRP A 70 18.29 -4.38 2.96
C TRP A 70 19.66 -3.88 3.42
N GLU A 71 20.76 -4.33 2.80
CA GLU A 71 22.11 -3.94 3.21
C GLU A 71 22.37 -2.44 3.03
N ARG A 72 21.77 -1.83 2.00
CA ARG A 72 21.88 -0.39 1.75
C ARG A 72 21.07 0.40 2.76
N ILE A 73 19.88 -0.09 3.13
CA ILE A 73 19.04 0.52 4.18
C ILE A 73 19.76 0.44 5.53
N TYR A 74 20.39 -0.70 5.83
CA TYR A 74 21.18 -0.87 7.04
C TYR A 74 22.39 0.08 7.09
N ALA A 75 23.13 0.21 5.99
CA ALA A 75 24.22 1.18 5.88
C ALA A 75 23.74 2.63 6.08
N ALA A 76 22.60 3.01 5.49
CA ALA A 76 22.01 4.34 5.68
C ALA A 76 21.60 4.62 7.14
N SER A 77 21.08 3.61 7.85
CA SER A 77 20.75 3.72 9.29
C SER A 77 22.03 3.86 10.14
N LEU A 78 23.10 3.12 9.80
CA LEU A 78 24.41 3.25 10.44
C LEU A 78 25.02 4.65 10.25
N GLU A 79 24.83 5.27 9.08
CA GLU A 79 25.27 6.64 8.81
C GLU A 79 24.45 7.69 9.57
N LEU A 80 23.15 7.44 9.77
CA LEU A 80 22.25 8.36 10.48
C LEU A 80 22.49 8.36 11.99
N LEU A 81 22.71 7.19 12.60
CA LEU A 81 22.72 7.05 14.06
C LEU A 81 23.68 8.02 14.78
N PRO A 82 24.95 8.22 14.36
CA PRO A 82 25.87 9.14 15.03
C PRO A 82 25.34 10.57 15.13
N TYR A 83 24.66 11.06 14.08
CA TYR A 83 24.05 12.39 14.11
C TYR A 83 22.94 12.49 15.15
N LEU A 84 22.12 11.44 15.30
CA LEU A 84 21.05 11.41 16.30
C LEU A 84 21.60 11.31 17.73
N GLU A 85 22.71 10.58 17.92
CA GLU A 85 23.37 10.45 19.22
C GLU A 85 24.02 11.75 19.69
N GLU A 86 24.58 12.52 18.75
CA GLU A 86 25.15 13.84 19.02
C GLU A 86 24.08 14.95 19.09
N GLY A 87 22.82 14.64 18.78
CA GLY A 87 21.73 15.62 18.76
C GLY A 87 21.73 16.56 17.55
N HIS A 88 22.46 16.21 16.49
CA HIS A 88 22.50 16.90 15.20
C HIS A 88 21.31 16.50 14.31
N TRP A 89 20.08 16.76 14.80
CA TRP A 89 18.83 16.30 14.16
C TRP A 89 18.63 16.84 12.75
N GLY A 90 18.79 18.16 12.56
CA GLY A 90 18.60 18.82 11.27
C GLY A 90 19.52 18.25 10.18
N PRO A 91 20.85 18.34 10.36
CA PRO A 91 21.82 17.83 9.39
C PRO A 91 21.71 16.32 9.16
N GLY A 92 21.53 15.53 10.22
CA GLY A 92 21.43 14.06 10.12
C GLY A 92 20.23 13.61 9.29
N LEU A 93 19.03 14.12 9.62
CA LEU A 93 17.80 13.75 8.93
C LEU A 93 17.73 14.30 7.50
N GLU A 94 18.28 15.49 7.26
CA GLU A 94 18.39 16.04 5.90
C GLU A 94 19.36 15.21 5.04
N GLY A 95 20.51 14.82 5.59
CA GLY A 95 21.46 13.92 4.90
C GLY A 95 20.85 12.56 4.58
N PHE A 96 20.13 11.97 5.54
CA PHE A 96 19.42 10.71 5.36
C PHE A 96 18.37 10.73 4.25
N CYS A 97 17.80 11.89 3.92
CA CYS A 97 16.81 12.01 2.84
C CYS A 97 17.32 11.53 1.48
N SER A 98 18.65 11.53 1.25
CA SER A 98 19.26 10.97 0.03
C SER A 98 19.05 9.45 -0.11
N HIS A 99 18.77 8.76 0.99
CA HIS A 99 18.58 7.31 1.07
C HIS A 99 17.10 6.87 0.98
N LEU A 100 16.15 7.83 0.93
CA LEU A 100 14.71 7.53 0.96
C LEU A 100 14.24 6.69 -0.26
N ASP A 101 14.88 6.82 -1.42
CA ASP A 101 14.55 6.01 -2.59
C ASP A 101 14.85 4.51 -2.39
N LEU A 102 15.67 4.15 -1.40
CA LEU A 102 15.89 2.75 -1.02
C LEU A 102 14.60 2.11 -0.47
N TYR A 103 13.78 2.88 0.25
CA TYR A 103 12.51 2.43 0.79
C TYR A 103 11.46 2.26 -0.31
N THR A 104 11.46 3.14 -1.30
CA THR A 104 10.63 3.01 -2.52
C THR A 104 10.98 1.73 -3.29
N GLN A 105 12.28 1.45 -3.47
CA GLN A 105 12.76 0.22 -4.11
C GLN A 105 12.40 -1.03 -3.28
N PHE A 106 12.52 -0.93 -1.95
CA PHE A 106 12.14 -2.00 -1.04
C PHE A 106 10.65 -2.33 -1.15
N ALA A 107 9.78 -1.31 -1.13
CA ALA A 107 8.35 -1.45 -1.31
C ALA A 107 7.99 -2.12 -2.65
N ALA A 108 8.65 -1.73 -3.74
CA ALA A 108 8.43 -2.32 -5.05
C ALA A 108 8.77 -3.83 -5.10
N ASN A 109 9.65 -4.30 -4.23
CA ASN A 109 10.06 -5.71 -4.14
C ASN A 109 9.35 -6.49 -3.00
N ALA A 110 8.64 -5.82 -2.10
CA ALA A 110 8.12 -6.43 -0.87
C ALA A 110 7.25 -7.67 -1.11
N GLU A 111 6.36 -7.63 -2.11
CA GLU A 111 5.52 -8.77 -2.44
C GLU A 111 6.30 -9.95 -3.06
N SER A 112 7.28 -9.65 -3.92
CA SER A 112 8.17 -10.65 -4.50
C SER A 112 9.04 -11.32 -3.43
N SER A 113 9.53 -10.53 -2.46
CA SER A 113 10.26 -11.03 -1.29
C SER A 113 9.38 -11.97 -0.45
N ARG A 114 8.15 -11.55 -0.12
CA ARG A 114 7.19 -12.33 0.68
C ARG A 114 6.84 -13.67 0.03
N THR A 115 6.49 -13.64 -1.26
CA THR A 115 6.16 -14.86 -2.02
C THR A 115 7.36 -15.79 -2.15
N THR A 116 8.54 -15.25 -2.45
CA THR A 116 9.79 -16.02 -2.51
C THR A 116 10.14 -16.65 -1.17
N LEU A 117 9.98 -15.95 -0.04
CA LEU A 117 10.19 -16.51 1.29
C LEU A 117 9.28 -17.71 1.52
N GLN A 118 7.97 -17.55 1.27
CA GLN A 118 6.98 -18.62 1.47
C GLN A 118 7.29 -19.84 0.59
N GLU A 119 7.68 -19.62 -0.67
CA GLU A 119 8.06 -20.69 -1.58
C GLU A 119 9.34 -21.41 -1.15
N LEU A 120 10.38 -20.68 -0.74
CA LEU A 120 11.63 -21.25 -0.26
C LEU A 120 11.43 -22.04 1.03
N LEU A 121 10.65 -21.51 1.97
CA LEU A 121 10.29 -22.23 3.19
C LEU A 121 9.51 -23.51 2.86
N LYS A 122 8.59 -23.49 1.88
CA LYS A 122 7.80 -24.67 1.48
C LYS A 122 8.62 -25.72 0.73
N LYS A 123 9.40 -25.32 -0.27
CA LYS A 123 10.05 -26.22 -1.24
C LYS A 123 11.49 -26.59 -0.86
N ASN A 124 12.24 -25.68 -0.21
CA ASN A 124 13.66 -25.87 0.07
C ASN A 124 13.91 -26.27 1.53
N LYS A 125 14.05 -27.57 1.78
CA LYS A 125 14.31 -28.13 3.13
C LYS A 125 15.59 -27.58 3.77
N ARG A 126 16.66 -27.37 2.98
CA ARG A 126 17.94 -26.83 3.49
C ARG A 126 17.78 -25.40 3.96
N PHE A 127 17.09 -24.57 3.17
CA PHE A 127 16.80 -23.20 3.55
C PHE A 127 15.88 -23.12 4.76
N ARG A 128 14.81 -23.93 4.83
CA ARG A 128 13.93 -23.99 6.01
C ARG A 128 14.71 -24.31 7.30
N ARG A 129 15.57 -25.33 7.27
CA ARG A 129 16.42 -25.67 8.41
C ARG A 129 17.40 -24.55 8.76
N PHE A 130 17.94 -23.87 7.74
CA PHE A 130 18.81 -22.71 7.93
C PHE A 130 18.09 -21.57 8.66
N VAL A 131 16.87 -21.22 8.23
CA VAL A 131 16.03 -20.18 8.85
C VAL A 131 15.75 -20.53 10.30
N GLN A 132 15.27 -21.75 10.58
CA GLN A 132 15.02 -22.23 11.94
C GLN A 132 16.26 -22.16 12.84
N LEU A 133 17.43 -22.47 12.30
CA LEU A 133 18.68 -22.40 13.05
C LEU A 133 19.11 -20.95 13.33
N GLN A 134 18.83 -20.00 12.43
CA GLN A 134 19.12 -18.59 12.70
C GLN A 134 18.11 -17.99 13.69
N GLU A 135 16.82 -18.27 13.52
CA GLU A 135 15.75 -17.77 14.41
C GLU A 135 15.85 -18.33 15.83
N GLY A 136 16.41 -19.54 15.99
CA GLY A 136 16.66 -20.16 17.30
C GLY A 136 17.83 -19.56 18.09
N ARG A 137 18.54 -18.58 17.54
CA ARG A 137 19.66 -17.91 18.20
C ARG A 137 19.18 -16.97 19.32
N PRO A 138 19.91 -16.86 20.45
CA PRO A 138 19.52 -15.98 21.55
C PRO A 138 19.43 -14.51 21.14
N GLU A 139 20.24 -14.07 20.16
CA GLU A 139 20.24 -12.71 19.62
C GLU A 139 18.90 -12.32 19.00
N PHE A 140 18.15 -13.29 18.46
CA PHE A 140 16.83 -13.04 17.84
C PHE A 140 15.72 -12.87 18.87
N ARG A 141 15.90 -13.34 20.12
CA ARG A 141 14.89 -13.23 21.20
C ARG A 141 13.47 -13.66 20.76
N GLY A 142 13.39 -14.68 19.91
CA GLY A 142 12.13 -15.22 19.36
C GLY A 142 11.57 -14.48 18.13
N LEU A 143 12.27 -13.47 17.61
CA LEU A 143 11.90 -12.80 16.35
C LEU A 143 12.08 -13.74 15.16
N GLN A 144 11.08 -13.78 14.28
CA GLN A 144 11.14 -14.56 13.05
C GLN A 144 11.51 -13.67 11.86
N LEU A 145 12.16 -14.25 10.85
CA LEU A 145 12.54 -13.53 9.64
C LEU A 145 11.32 -12.89 8.96
N GLN A 146 10.18 -13.58 8.96
CA GLN A 146 8.93 -13.06 8.40
C GLN A 146 8.43 -11.77 9.08
N ASP A 147 8.75 -11.57 10.36
CA ASP A 147 8.35 -10.40 11.13
C ASP A 147 9.37 -9.25 10.98
N LEU A 148 10.62 -9.59 10.63
CA LEU A 148 11.69 -8.63 10.40
C LEU A 148 11.64 -8.01 9.00
N LEU A 149 11.25 -8.77 7.97
CA LEU A 149 11.24 -8.27 6.59
C LEU A 149 10.35 -7.03 6.36
N PRO A 150 9.19 -6.85 7.03
CA PRO A 150 8.39 -5.63 6.91
C PRO A 150 8.98 -4.40 7.60
N LEU A 151 10.00 -4.55 8.48
CA LEU A 151 10.50 -3.47 9.33
C LEU A 151 10.87 -2.19 8.58
N PRO A 152 11.56 -2.21 7.41
CA PRO A 152 11.88 -0.96 6.72
C PRO A 152 10.65 -0.15 6.32
N LEU A 153 9.57 -0.80 5.91
CA LEU A 153 8.35 -0.09 5.52
C LEU A 153 7.60 0.44 6.76
N GLN A 154 7.63 -0.31 7.86
CA GLN A 154 7.09 0.16 9.16
C GLN A 154 7.88 1.35 9.67
N ARG A 155 9.21 1.30 9.59
CA ARG A 155 10.10 2.37 10.02
C ARG A 155 9.86 3.66 9.24
N LEU A 156 9.61 3.57 7.92
CA LEU A 156 9.28 4.76 7.13
C LEU A 156 8.01 5.48 7.65
N GLN A 157 7.00 4.73 8.11
CA GLN A 157 5.79 5.31 8.71
C GLN A 157 6.10 5.98 10.06
N GLU A 158 6.97 5.39 10.87
CA GLU A 158 7.44 6.00 12.12
C GLU A 158 8.24 7.27 11.86
N TYR A 159 9.14 7.27 10.87
CA TYR A 159 9.89 8.45 10.46
C TYR A 159 8.96 9.59 10.04
N GLU A 160 7.91 9.30 9.27
CA GLU A 160 6.93 10.33 8.89
C GLU A 160 6.34 11.00 10.14
N ASN A 161 5.84 10.22 11.08
CA ASN A 161 5.22 10.75 12.30
C ASN A 161 6.23 11.51 13.19
N LEU A 162 7.39 10.91 13.43
CA LEU A 162 8.38 11.45 14.36
C LEU A 162 9.09 12.68 13.81
N ILE A 163 9.46 12.70 12.52
CA ILE A 163 10.17 13.81 11.91
C ILE A 163 9.23 15.00 11.69
N VAL A 164 7.97 14.78 11.30
CA VAL A 164 6.95 15.83 11.25
C VAL A 164 6.74 16.44 12.64
N ALA A 165 6.52 15.60 13.66
CA ALA A 165 6.36 16.08 15.03
C ALA A 165 7.61 16.83 15.52
N LEU A 166 8.82 16.37 15.18
CA LEU A 166 10.06 17.03 15.57
C LEU A 166 10.19 18.41 14.91
N ALA A 167 9.83 18.53 13.62
CA ALA A 167 9.82 19.80 12.90
C ALA A 167 8.78 20.78 13.49
N GLU A 168 7.55 20.32 13.73
CA GLU A 168 6.45 21.14 14.28
C GLU A 168 6.74 21.68 15.69
N ASN A 169 7.48 20.91 16.50
CA ASN A 169 7.86 21.33 17.86
C ASN A 169 9.22 22.04 17.92
N THR A 170 9.88 22.29 16.77
CA THR A 170 11.13 23.06 16.70
C THR A 170 10.84 24.54 16.43
N VAL A 171 11.50 25.42 17.19
CA VAL A 171 11.31 26.88 17.03
C VAL A 171 11.79 27.36 15.66
N PRO A 172 11.05 28.23 14.94
CA PRO A 172 11.41 28.68 13.59
C PRO A 172 12.79 29.35 13.45
N ASN A 173 13.29 29.94 14.53
CA ASN A 173 14.60 30.60 14.56
C ASN A 173 15.77 29.64 14.88
N SER A 174 15.50 28.34 15.08
CA SER A 174 16.53 27.33 15.30
C SER A 174 17.27 27.03 13.98
N PRO A 175 18.60 26.78 14.01
CA PRO A 175 19.33 26.30 12.84
C PRO A 175 18.74 25.00 12.25
N ASP A 176 18.19 24.13 13.10
CA ASP A 176 17.60 22.85 12.69
C ASP A 176 16.26 23.02 11.92
N TYR A 177 15.53 24.10 12.15
CA TYR A 177 14.12 24.18 11.75
C TYR A 177 13.92 23.99 10.24
N GLN A 178 14.73 24.67 9.42
CA GLN A 178 14.62 24.57 7.97
C GLN A 178 14.98 23.17 7.48
N GLN A 179 16.01 22.55 8.06
CA GLN A 179 16.49 21.22 7.68
C GLN A 179 15.44 20.16 8.04
N LEU A 180 14.89 20.23 9.26
CA LEU A 180 13.82 19.35 9.74
C LEU A 180 12.55 19.48 8.91
N THR A 181 12.16 20.72 8.54
CA THR A 181 10.99 20.95 7.69
C THR A 181 11.18 20.33 6.29
N ARG A 182 12.37 20.47 5.70
CA ARG A 182 12.70 19.83 4.41
C ARG A 182 12.71 18.30 4.53
N ALA A 183 13.27 17.77 5.62
CA ALA A 183 13.30 16.33 5.87
C ALA A 183 11.89 15.76 6.04
N ALA A 184 11.04 16.39 6.88
CA ALA A 184 9.65 16.01 7.09
C ALA A 184 8.88 15.93 5.76
N ARG A 185 9.00 16.97 4.92
CA ARG A 185 8.38 16.98 3.60
C ARG A 185 8.82 15.80 2.72
N ARG A 186 10.14 15.56 2.61
CA ARG A 186 10.68 14.47 1.77
C ARG A 186 10.26 13.09 2.26
N VAL A 187 10.20 12.90 3.57
CA VAL A 187 9.76 11.63 4.18
C VAL A 187 8.28 11.41 3.89
N SER A 188 7.41 12.41 4.08
CA SER A 188 5.99 12.29 3.73
C SER A 188 5.75 12.02 2.25
N GLU A 189 6.44 12.73 1.35
CA GLU A 189 6.37 12.46 -0.09
C GLU A 189 6.79 11.01 -0.42
N THR A 190 7.78 10.47 0.30
CA THR A 190 8.23 9.08 0.12
C THR A 190 7.24 8.08 0.71
N ALA A 191 6.69 8.32 1.89
CA ALA A 191 5.67 7.49 2.51
C ALA A 191 4.42 7.38 1.61
N GLN A 192 4.00 8.48 1.00
CA GLN A 192 2.92 8.50 0.00
C GLN A 192 3.25 7.67 -1.24
N ARG A 193 4.48 7.80 -1.79
CA ARG A 193 4.94 6.97 -2.92
C ARG A 193 4.92 5.48 -2.56
N VAL A 194 5.43 5.10 -1.39
CA VAL A 194 5.43 3.72 -0.89
C VAL A 194 4.01 3.19 -0.71
N HIS A 195 3.11 3.99 -0.14
CA HIS A 195 1.70 3.63 -0.03
C HIS A 195 1.06 3.38 -1.41
N ALA A 196 1.31 4.26 -2.38
CA ALA A 196 0.81 4.10 -3.75
C ALA A 196 1.33 2.81 -4.42
N ILE A 197 2.62 2.48 -4.24
CA ILE A 197 3.20 1.21 -4.72
C ILE A 197 2.46 0.01 -4.13
N GLY A 198 2.25 0.01 -2.80
CA GLY A 198 1.55 -1.09 -2.13
C GLY A 198 0.09 -1.24 -2.61
N GLN A 199 -0.60 -0.13 -2.86
CA GLN A 199 -1.95 -0.16 -3.44
C GLN A 199 -1.94 -0.70 -4.87
N SER A 200 -0.97 -0.27 -5.70
CA SER A 200 -0.82 -0.78 -7.07
C SER A 200 -0.58 -2.27 -7.11
N GLN A 201 0.30 -2.80 -6.25
CA GLN A 201 0.57 -4.23 -6.18
C GLN A 201 -0.67 -5.04 -5.77
N LYS A 202 -1.44 -4.55 -4.78
CA LYS A 202 -2.72 -5.18 -4.40
C LYS A 202 -3.69 -5.18 -5.58
N ASN A 203 -3.82 -4.05 -6.29
CA ASN A 203 -4.63 -3.95 -7.47
C ASN A 203 -4.19 -4.96 -8.54
N ASP A 204 -2.90 -5.07 -8.85
CA ASP A 204 -2.36 -6.03 -9.83
C ASP A 204 -2.72 -7.48 -9.47
N GLN A 205 -2.66 -7.84 -8.18
CA GLN A 205 -3.11 -9.16 -7.72
C GLN A 205 -4.61 -9.39 -7.96
N HIS A 206 -5.44 -8.38 -7.69
CA HIS A 206 -6.87 -8.42 -7.99
C HIS A 206 -7.12 -8.60 -9.50
N LEU A 207 -6.40 -7.86 -10.34
CA LEU A 207 -6.50 -7.97 -11.80
C LEU A 207 -6.10 -9.36 -12.31
N LEU A 208 -5.03 -9.95 -11.77
CA LEU A 208 -4.61 -11.32 -12.09
C LEU A 208 -5.68 -12.33 -11.68
N ARG A 209 -6.29 -12.16 -10.51
CA ARG A 209 -7.39 -13.02 -10.05
C ARG A 209 -8.61 -12.92 -10.99
N VAL A 210 -9.01 -11.71 -11.35
CA VAL A 210 -10.13 -11.50 -12.30
C VAL A 210 -9.79 -12.11 -13.66
N GLN A 211 -8.56 -11.93 -14.14
CA GLN A 211 -8.11 -12.53 -15.40
C GLN A 211 -8.16 -14.06 -15.37
N ALA A 212 -7.83 -14.70 -14.24
CA ALA A 212 -7.95 -16.15 -14.06
C ALA A 212 -9.40 -16.64 -14.03
N LEU A 213 -10.34 -15.82 -13.57
CA LEU A 213 -11.78 -16.12 -13.59
C LEU A 213 -12.37 -16.01 -15.01
N LEU A 214 -11.82 -15.13 -15.85
CA LEU A 214 -12.28 -14.91 -17.20
C LEU A 214 -11.66 -15.90 -18.19
N SER A 215 -12.44 -16.30 -19.18
CA SER A 215 -12.02 -17.28 -20.18
C SER A 215 -12.13 -16.75 -21.62
N GLY A 216 -11.28 -17.30 -22.51
CA GLY A 216 -11.26 -16.97 -23.94
C GLY A 216 -10.22 -15.92 -24.32
N ARG A 217 -9.97 -15.75 -25.63
CA ARG A 217 -8.96 -14.81 -26.16
C ARG A 217 -9.23 -13.35 -25.76
N LYS A 218 -10.50 -12.97 -25.62
CA LYS A 218 -10.93 -11.62 -25.20
C LYS A 218 -10.55 -11.27 -23.75
N ALA A 219 -10.21 -12.26 -22.92
CA ALA A 219 -9.81 -12.05 -21.53
C ALA A 219 -8.30 -11.80 -21.37
N LYS A 220 -7.47 -12.15 -22.36
CA LYS A 220 -6.01 -11.96 -22.26
C LYS A 220 -5.66 -10.48 -22.34
N GLY A 221 -4.94 -9.97 -21.34
CA GLY A 221 -4.49 -8.57 -21.28
C GLY A 221 -5.61 -7.57 -20.97
N LEU A 222 -6.84 -8.06 -20.76
CA LEU A 222 -8.00 -7.21 -20.54
C LEU A 222 -7.90 -6.38 -19.26
N THR A 223 -7.23 -6.89 -18.24
CA THR A 223 -7.16 -6.25 -16.93
C THR A 223 -5.85 -5.49 -16.70
N SER A 224 -4.90 -5.52 -17.64
CA SER A 224 -3.58 -4.91 -17.45
C SER A 224 -3.66 -3.39 -17.31
N GLY A 225 -3.09 -2.84 -16.24
CA GLY A 225 -3.00 -1.40 -16.02
C GLY A 225 -4.33 -0.69 -15.72
N ARG A 226 -5.36 -1.44 -15.32
CA ARG A 226 -6.68 -0.91 -14.89
C ARG A 226 -6.79 -0.89 -13.37
N TRP A 227 -7.57 0.02 -12.80
CA TRP A 227 -7.86 -0.02 -11.37
C TRP A 227 -9.15 -0.77 -11.10
N PHE A 228 -9.12 -1.83 -10.30
CA PHE A 228 -10.30 -2.59 -9.92
C PHE A 228 -11.11 -1.85 -8.86
N LEU A 229 -12.42 -1.70 -9.09
CA LEU A 229 -13.32 -0.97 -8.19
C LEU A 229 -14.32 -1.89 -7.50
N ARG A 230 -14.98 -2.78 -8.24
CA ARG A 230 -16.04 -3.65 -7.69
C ARG A 230 -16.28 -4.88 -8.56
N GLN A 231 -16.72 -5.96 -7.94
CA GLN A 231 -17.33 -7.09 -8.64
C GLN A 231 -18.61 -7.53 -7.93
N GLY A 232 -19.50 -8.19 -8.66
CA GLY A 232 -20.73 -8.72 -8.07
C GLY A 232 -21.78 -9.10 -9.11
N TRP A 233 -22.82 -9.76 -8.62
CA TRP A 233 -23.96 -10.17 -9.43
C TRP A 233 -25.00 -9.06 -9.47
N LEU A 234 -25.47 -8.75 -10.67
CA LEU A 234 -26.64 -7.90 -10.89
C LEU A 234 -27.58 -8.59 -11.88
N LEU A 235 -28.86 -8.28 -11.78
CA LEU A 235 -29.88 -8.74 -12.71
C LEU A 235 -29.95 -7.73 -13.86
N VAL A 236 -29.74 -8.20 -15.10
CA VAL A 236 -29.98 -7.39 -16.30
C VAL A 236 -31.44 -7.58 -16.70
N VAL A 237 -32.19 -6.48 -16.70
CA VAL A 237 -33.60 -6.46 -17.10
C VAL A 237 -33.67 -6.26 -18.63
N PRO A 238 -34.11 -7.26 -19.39
CA PRO A 238 -34.29 -7.11 -20.83
C PRO A 238 -35.52 -6.24 -21.15
N PRO A 239 -35.64 -5.71 -22.38
CA PRO A 239 -36.86 -5.00 -22.81
C PRO A 239 -38.12 -5.88 -22.72
N THR A 240 -37.97 -7.18 -22.96
CA THR A 240 -39.02 -8.18 -22.85
C THR A 240 -38.49 -9.44 -22.17
N GLY A 241 -39.29 -10.01 -21.26
CA GLY A 241 -38.95 -11.23 -20.53
C GLY A 241 -38.33 -11.01 -19.14
N GLU A 242 -37.86 -12.08 -18.53
CA GLU A 242 -37.42 -12.07 -17.12
C GLU A 242 -35.99 -11.50 -16.92
N PRO A 243 -35.72 -10.83 -15.78
CA PRO A 243 -34.38 -10.38 -15.41
C PRO A 243 -33.38 -11.53 -15.31
N ARG A 244 -32.18 -11.34 -15.87
CA ARG A 244 -31.16 -12.40 -15.94
C ARG A 244 -29.92 -12.06 -15.13
N PRO A 245 -29.42 -12.96 -14.26
CA PRO A 245 -28.21 -12.70 -13.48
C PRO A 245 -26.97 -12.66 -14.38
N ARG A 246 -26.14 -11.64 -14.17
CA ARG A 246 -24.83 -11.47 -14.81
C ARG A 246 -23.80 -11.07 -13.78
N MET A 247 -22.58 -11.54 -13.97
CA MET A 247 -21.44 -11.12 -13.17
C MET A 247 -20.85 -9.86 -13.81
N PHE A 248 -20.62 -8.84 -13.00
CA PHE A 248 -19.98 -7.61 -13.42
C PHE A 248 -18.62 -7.45 -12.73
N PHE A 249 -17.64 -6.96 -13.48
CA PHE A 249 -16.36 -6.50 -12.96
C PHE A 249 -16.18 -5.05 -13.41
N LEU A 250 -16.16 -4.13 -12.46
CA LEU A 250 -16.01 -2.70 -12.69
C LEU A 250 -14.56 -2.30 -12.43
N PHE A 251 -13.98 -1.67 -13.44
CA PHE A 251 -12.68 -1.02 -13.40
C PHE A 251 -12.85 0.50 -13.52
N SER A 252 -11.78 1.25 -13.27
CA SER A 252 -11.76 2.72 -13.40
C SER A 252 -12.19 3.22 -14.77
N ASP A 253 -11.92 2.47 -15.84
CA ASP A 253 -12.16 2.87 -17.23
C ASP A 253 -13.25 2.05 -17.93
N VAL A 254 -13.58 0.86 -17.42
CA VAL A 254 -14.42 -0.12 -18.12
C VAL A 254 -15.30 -0.91 -17.15
N LEU A 255 -16.56 -1.12 -17.52
CA LEU A 255 -17.44 -2.13 -16.94
C LEU A 255 -17.47 -3.38 -17.82
N LEU A 256 -17.09 -4.52 -17.25
CA LEU A 256 -17.10 -5.83 -17.91
C LEU A 256 -18.32 -6.62 -17.47
N MET A 257 -19.15 -7.03 -18.43
CA MET A 257 -20.26 -7.95 -18.21
C MET A 257 -19.88 -9.37 -18.63
N ALA A 258 -20.03 -10.33 -17.73
CA ALA A 258 -19.72 -11.73 -17.96
C ALA A 258 -20.91 -12.66 -17.64
N LYS A 259 -20.94 -13.81 -18.31
CA LYS A 259 -21.88 -14.89 -18.03
C LYS A 259 -21.17 -16.11 -17.46
N PRO A 260 -21.81 -16.87 -16.56
CA PRO A 260 -21.26 -18.15 -16.09
C PRO A 260 -21.03 -19.09 -17.25
N ARG A 261 -19.94 -19.85 -17.17
CA ARG A 261 -19.70 -20.90 -18.15
C ARG A 261 -20.61 -22.09 -17.86
N PRO A 262 -21.23 -22.71 -18.88
CA PRO A 262 -21.95 -23.96 -18.70
C PRO A 262 -21.03 -25.07 -18.15
N PRO A 263 -21.53 -25.96 -17.27
CA PRO A 263 -20.73 -27.02 -16.64
C PRO A 263 -20.06 -27.98 -17.63
N LEU A 264 -20.61 -28.13 -18.85
CA LEU A 264 -20.19 -29.09 -19.87
C LEU A 264 -18.83 -28.76 -20.54
N HIS A 265 -18.15 -27.68 -20.15
CA HIS A 265 -16.87 -27.26 -20.71
C HIS A 265 -15.72 -27.31 -19.69
N LEU A 266 -15.62 -28.39 -18.92
CA LEU A 266 -14.62 -28.63 -17.85
C LEU A 266 -13.16 -28.54 -18.32
N LEU A 267 -12.89 -28.81 -19.61
CA LEU A 267 -11.54 -28.80 -20.19
C LEU A 267 -11.00 -27.40 -20.53
N LYS A 268 -11.80 -26.33 -20.33
CA LYS A 268 -11.38 -24.95 -20.61
C LYS A 268 -11.20 -24.16 -19.31
N SER A 269 -10.08 -23.45 -19.16
CA SER A 269 -9.79 -22.63 -17.97
C SER A 269 -10.75 -21.42 -17.85
N GLY A 270 -11.08 -21.04 -16.61
CA GLY A 270 -11.90 -19.87 -16.27
C GLY A 270 -13.40 -20.16 -16.08
N THR A 271 -14.02 -19.47 -15.11
CA THR A 271 -15.41 -19.67 -14.66
C THR A 271 -16.42 -18.82 -15.43
N PHE A 272 -15.99 -17.69 -16.00
CA PHE A 272 -16.85 -16.75 -16.70
C PHE A 272 -16.43 -16.56 -18.15
N VAL A 273 -17.40 -16.29 -19.02
CA VAL A 273 -17.18 -15.87 -20.41
C VAL A 273 -17.52 -14.39 -20.52
N CYS A 274 -16.54 -13.57 -20.91
CA CYS A 274 -16.73 -12.14 -21.17
C CYS A 274 -17.76 -11.96 -22.29
N LYS A 275 -18.84 -11.22 -22.02
CA LYS A 275 -19.92 -10.97 -22.97
C LYS A 275 -19.80 -9.59 -23.62
N ALA A 276 -19.52 -8.56 -22.82
CA ALA A 276 -19.37 -7.19 -23.29
C ALA A 276 -18.42 -6.39 -22.40
N LEU A 277 -17.89 -5.30 -22.98
CA LEU A 277 -17.05 -4.31 -22.33
C LEU A 277 -17.64 -2.94 -22.61
N TYR A 278 -17.87 -2.17 -21.56
CA TYR A 278 -18.51 -0.89 -21.65
C TYR A 278 -17.55 0.20 -21.16
N PRO A 279 -17.07 1.10 -22.02
CA PRO A 279 -16.21 2.21 -21.61
C PRO A 279 -16.96 3.15 -20.66
N MET A 280 -16.42 3.38 -19.47
CA MET A 280 -17.06 4.23 -18.46
C MET A 280 -17.05 5.70 -18.85
N SER A 281 -16.09 6.13 -19.68
CA SER A 281 -16.02 7.49 -20.23
C SER A 281 -17.23 7.86 -21.11
N GLN A 282 -18.00 6.88 -21.58
CA GLN A 282 -19.18 7.06 -22.42
C GLN A 282 -20.48 6.70 -21.69
N CYS A 283 -20.40 6.41 -20.39
CA CYS A 283 -21.53 5.96 -19.59
C CYS A 283 -22.32 7.15 -19.03
N GLN A 284 -23.63 7.18 -19.27
CA GLN A 284 -24.56 8.00 -18.51
C GLN A 284 -25.29 7.12 -17.49
N LEU A 285 -25.13 7.44 -16.20
CA LEU A 285 -25.70 6.68 -15.10
C LEU A 285 -26.89 7.42 -14.48
N ASN A 286 -28.06 6.77 -14.46
CA ASN A 286 -29.27 7.29 -13.84
C ASN A 286 -29.87 6.28 -12.86
N ARG A 287 -30.35 6.77 -11.71
CA ARG A 287 -31.23 5.97 -10.83
C ARG A 287 -32.64 6.02 -11.42
N VAL A 288 -33.25 4.86 -11.62
CA VAL A 288 -34.63 4.79 -12.10
C VAL A 288 -35.53 4.65 -10.87
N PHE A 289 -36.23 5.73 -10.54
CA PHE A 289 -37.24 5.73 -9.49
C PHE A 289 -38.57 5.26 -10.08
N GLY A 290 -39.14 4.20 -9.51
CA GLY A 290 -40.45 3.70 -9.92
C GLY A 290 -40.45 2.20 -10.21
N HIS A 291 -40.45 1.40 -9.14
CA HIS A 291 -41.25 0.19 -8.92
C HIS A 291 -40.76 -0.50 -7.65
N SER A 292 -41.22 0.01 -6.51
CA SER A 292 -41.22 -0.73 -5.27
C SER A 292 -42.37 -0.22 -4.40
N GLY A 293 -43.59 -0.65 -4.74
CA GLY A 293 -44.68 -0.74 -3.76
C GLY A 293 -44.44 -1.88 -2.75
N GLY A 294 -43.18 -2.14 -2.42
CA GLY A 294 -42.71 -3.25 -1.59
C GLY A 294 -41.22 -3.07 -1.25
N THR A 295 -40.79 -3.70 -0.16
CA THR A 295 -39.49 -3.57 0.53
C THR A 295 -38.25 -4.10 -0.25
N CYS A 296 -38.31 -4.24 -1.57
CA CYS A 296 -37.40 -5.10 -2.33
C CYS A 296 -36.70 -4.37 -3.50
N GLY A 297 -35.45 -3.92 -3.31
CA GLY A 297 -34.52 -3.58 -4.39
C GLY A 297 -34.67 -2.21 -5.10
N GLY A 298 -33.91 -2.03 -6.17
CA GLY A 298 -33.96 -0.84 -7.03
C GLY A 298 -33.25 -1.01 -8.39
N LEU A 299 -33.36 0.00 -9.24
CA LEU A 299 -32.94 -0.02 -10.65
C LEU A 299 -31.90 1.07 -10.98
N LEU A 300 -30.89 0.70 -11.76
CA LEU A 300 -29.90 1.58 -12.35
C LEU A 300 -29.95 1.47 -13.87
N SER A 301 -30.07 2.61 -14.54
CA SER A 301 -29.98 2.71 -16.01
C SER A 301 -28.59 3.21 -16.39
N LEU A 302 -27.84 2.40 -17.14
CA LEU A 302 -26.57 2.78 -17.74
C LEU A 302 -26.79 2.90 -19.25
N SER A 303 -26.61 4.10 -19.79
CA SER A 303 -26.71 4.36 -21.23
C SER A 303 -25.31 4.53 -21.82
N PHE A 304 -25.02 3.78 -22.87
CA PHE A 304 -23.83 3.88 -23.72
C PHE A 304 -24.27 4.24 -25.16
N PRO A 305 -23.37 4.68 -26.05
CA PRO A 305 -23.76 5.15 -27.39
C PRO A 305 -24.60 4.17 -28.20
N ASN A 306 -24.32 2.87 -28.07
CA ASN A 306 -24.97 1.81 -28.86
C ASN A 306 -25.81 0.82 -28.02
N GLU A 307 -25.88 1.00 -26.70
CA GLU A 307 -26.52 0.03 -25.81
C GLU A 307 -27.00 0.68 -24.52
N LYS A 308 -28.17 0.27 -24.04
CA LYS A 308 -28.70 0.68 -22.73
C LYS A 308 -28.88 -0.54 -21.85
N LEU A 309 -28.27 -0.52 -20.67
CA LEU A 309 -28.41 -1.56 -19.66
C LEU A 309 -29.33 -1.08 -18.55
N LEU A 310 -30.33 -1.89 -18.23
CA LEU A 310 -31.14 -1.72 -17.02
C LEU A 310 -30.72 -2.79 -16.01
N LEU A 311 -30.06 -2.36 -14.94
CA LEU A 311 -29.51 -3.23 -13.89
C LEU A 311 -30.38 -3.16 -12.64
N MET A 312 -30.61 -4.32 -12.03
CA MET A 312 -31.44 -4.47 -10.84
C MET A 312 -30.68 -5.23 -9.76
N SER A 313 -30.89 -4.82 -8.50
CA SER A 313 -30.52 -5.56 -7.30
C SER A 313 -31.72 -5.61 -6.37
N THR A 314 -31.94 -6.75 -5.71
CA THR A 314 -32.97 -6.90 -4.66
C THR A 314 -32.51 -6.32 -3.32
N ASP A 315 -31.21 -6.11 -3.15
CA ASP A 315 -30.59 -5.46 -1.99
C ASP A 315 -30.31 -3.98 -2.31
N HIS A 316 -30.91 -3.09 -1.52
CA HIS A 316 -30.77 -1.64 -1.64
C HIS A 316 -29.36 -1.14 -1.30
N GLU A 317 -28.71 -1.72 -0.28
CA GLU A 317 -27.35 -1.34 0.11
C GLU A 317 -26.36 -1.75 -0.97
N GLU A 318 -26.49 -2.96 -1.51
CA GLU A 318 -25.67 -3.41 -2.64
C GLU A 318 -25.87 -2.51 -3.87
N LEU A 319 -27.12 -2.12 -4.19
CA LEU A 319 -27.39 -1.19 -5.29
C LEU A 319 -26.77 0.19 -5.06
N SER A 320 -26.87 0.72 -3.85
CA SER A 320 -26.28 2.02 -3.49
C SER A 320 -24.76 1.98 -3.60
N ARG A 321 -24.14 0.89 -3.14
CA ARG A 321 -22.70 0.66 -3.29
C ARG A 321 -22.29 0.56 -4.76
N TRP A 322 -23.07 -0.13 -5.60
CA TRP A 322 -22.84 -0.16 -7.06
C TRP A 322 -22.96 1.21 -7.70
N TYR A 323 -24.00 1.98 -7.36
CA TYR A 323 -24.17 3.34 -7.86
C TYR A 323 -22.96 4.21 -7.54
N HIS A 324 -22.49 4.18 -6.28
CA HIS A 324 -21.31 4.94 -5.88
C HIS A 324 -20.05 4.51 -6.67
N SER A 325 -19.79 3.21 -6.79
CA SER A 325 -18.64 2.71 -7.56
C SER A 325 -18.72 3.08 -9.05
N LEU A 326 -19.91 3.02 -9.66
CA LEU A 326 -20.13 3.40 -11.06
C LEU A 326 -19.92 4.90 -11.25
N THR A 327 -20.44 5.74 -10.36
CA THR A 327 -20.22 7.20 -10.37
C THR A 327 -18.72 7.52 -10.27
N MET A 328 -18.00 6.84 -9.37
CA MET A 328 -16.55 6.99 -9.24
C MET A 328 -15.82 6.66 -10.54
N ALA A 329 -16.18 5.57 -11.21
CA ALA A 329 -15.57 5.16 -12.48
C ALA A 329 -15.87 6.13 -13.64
N ILE A 330 -17.01 6.82 -13.61
CA ILE A 330 -17.37 7.84 -14.61
C ILE A 330 -16.60 9.13 -14.36
N SER A 331 -16.41 9.51 -13.08
CA SER A 331 -15.76 10.76 -12.70
C SER A 331 -14.23 10.70 -12.72
N THR A 332 -13.63 9.51 -12.60
CA THR A 332 -12.18 9.36 -12.70
C THR A 332 -11.74 9.49 -14.15
N HIS A 333 -11.30 10.68 -14.52
CA HIS A 333 -10.55 10.88 -15.77
C HIS A 333 -9.30 9.95 -15.77
N PRO A 334 -8.89 9.41 -16.92
CA PRO A 334 -7.72 8.53 -17.05
C PRO A 334 -6.42 9.11 -16.47
N GLU A 335 -6.34 10.43 -16.30
CA GLU A 335 -5.12 11.17 -15.97
C GLU A 335 -4.66 11.01 -14.52
N LEU A 336 -5.57 10.78 -13.57
CA LEU A 336 -5.24 10.69 -12.13
C LEU A 336 -4.47 9.43 -11.76
N PHE A 337 -4.50 8.39 -12.60
CA PHE A 337 -3.76 7.13 -12.40
C PHE A 337 -2.54 7.00 -13.33
N SER A 338 -2.40 7.86 -14.34
CA SER A 338 -1.26 7.87 -15.27
C SER A 338 -0.04 8.63 -14.76
N SER A 339 -0.17 9.46 -13.72
CA SER A 339 0.98 10.13 -13.07
C SER A 339 1.98 9.14 -12.45
N HIS A 340 1.58 7.87 -12.26
CA HIS A 340 2.45 6.78 -11.80
C HIS A 340 3.16 6.02 -12.93
N ARG A 341 2.97 6.37 -14.21
CA ARG A 341 3.58 5.68 -15.36
C ARG A 341 4.98 6.17 -15.75
N SER A 342 5.42 7.36 -15.33
CA SER A 342 6.66 7.97 -15.87
C SER A 342 7.97 7.59 -15.16
N GLN A 343 8.02 6.49 -14.42
CA GLN A 343 9.28 5.98 -13.84
C GLN A 343 9.56 4.53 -14.26
N LYS A 344 9.41 4.23 -15.55
CA LYS A 344 10.07 3.08 -16.21
C LYS A 344 10.36 3.45 -17.65
N SER A 345 11.48 4.12 -17.88
CA SER A 345 12.21 4.15 -19.14
C SER A 345 13.68 4.22 -18.83
#